data_AF-A0A534YDZ4-F1
#
_entry.id   AF-A0A534YDZ4-F1
#
_cell.length_a   1.000
_cell.length_b   1.000
_cell.length_c   1.000
_cell.angle_alpha   90.00
_cell.angle_beta   90.00
_cell.angle_gamma   90.00
#
_symmetry.space_group_name_H-M   'P 1'
#
loop_
_entity.id
_entity.type
_entity.pdbx_description
1 polymer ?
#
loop_
_entity_poly.entity_id
_entity_poly.type
_entity_poly.pdbx_seq_one_letter_code
_entity_poly.pdbx_strand_id
1 'polypeptide(L)'
;MGSIQGLLDWGVALRIVAVAGYALAFLGYAARLAVRKLKLDRVATGLAVTAVGAHTAYLVTRWIAAGRIEILLRERTGDVLSGTERFWYMVSHPPYTNLFDALNFVAWAMMVCYLIIERKWGLRVVGVLAVALALVAMGEASLVTDKQIEPLVPALQSYWILIHVAMLFVSYSLFTLGAVCALLYLVRTGTASAWLGGVQAALAALLLTLVGGTQLILGTFQMAPGWVHQVPSQLHKGSFLEVTTAAHYIPAGSDKLAKVLVPVPGVGPFLLAAIVLFLAGAVIYFLARKGPEQGTSALGYKVVAAGFVVLTVGLALLVYRIVNSPEVAFPQGIRPAPGEHGPFRFGIASNYALGLIALVWGLTGGFLVTTPLRDRISAGLPDPRKLEDITYKVIIAGWPLLTIGIVMGGMWANEAWGRFWGWDPKETWALITWVVYAGYLHTRITLGWAGKRPAAIAVFAFAVVVFTFMGVNLGLTGEGLHTYGAG
;
A
#
# COMPACT_ATOMS: atom_id res chain seq x y z
N MET A 1 23.85 11.28 -21.34
CA MET A 1 22.36 11.23 -21.31
C MET A 1 21.73 10.81 -22.66
N GLY A 2 22.50 10.50 -23.71
CA GLY A 2 21.94 10.16 -25.04
C GLY A 2 21.38 8.73 -25.18
N SER A 3 21.83 7.78 -24.36
CA SER A 3 21.35 6.39 -24.38
C SER A 3 20.26 6.13 -23.34
N ILE A 4 19.40 5.13 -23.60
CA ILE A 4 18.35 4.68 -22.66
C ILE A 4 18.99 4.17 -21.35
N GLN A 5 20.06 3.38 -21.44
CA GLN A 5 20.76 2.89 -20.25
C GLN A 5 21.28 4.04 -19.38
N GLY A 6 21.92 5.05 -19.99
CA GLY A 6 22.40 6.21 -19.24
C GLY A 6 21.28 7.04 -18.60
N LEU A 7 20.07 7.03 -19.19
CA LEU A 7 18.89 7.65 -18.61
C LEU A 7 18.36 6.86 -17.40
N LEU A 8 18.38 5.52 -17.47
CA LEU A 8 17.99 4.62 -16.39
C LEU A 8 18.98 4.67 -15.22
N ASP A 9 20.28 4.65 -15.50
CA ASP A 9 21.34 4.76 -14.47
C ASP A 9 21.21 6.09 -13.70
N TRP A 10 20.95 7.18 -14.43
CA TRP A 10 20.67 8.47 -13.82
C TRP A 10 19.37 8.46 -13.00
N GLY A 11 18.34 7.76 -13.50
CA GLY A 11 17.11 7.49 -12.75
C GLY A 11 17.36 6.82 -11.41
N VAL A 12 18.21 5.78 -11.37
CA VAL A 12 18.57 5.09 -10.12
C VAL A 12 19.21 6.06 -9.13
N ALA A 13 20.14 6.91 -9.57
CA ALA A 13 20.75 7.93 -8.73
C ALA A 13 19.70 8.91 -8.17
N LEU A 14 18.78 9.40 -9.01
CA LEU A 14 17.68 10.28 -8.60
C LEU A 14 16.76 9.62 -7.57
N ARG A 15 16.46 8.33 -7.74
CA ARG A 15 15.67 7.56 -6.78
C ARG A 15 16.38 7.44 -5.44
N ILE A 16 17.68 7.16 -5.42
CA ILE A 16 18.48 7.10 -4.18
C ILE A 16 18.46 8.46 -3.47
N VAL A 17 18.63 9.56 -4.21
CA VAL A 17 18.53 10.92 -3.66
C VAL A 17 17.14 11.19 -3.08
N ALA A 18 16.07 10.75 -3.75
CA ALA A 18 14.71 10.89 -3.24
C ALA A 18 14.51 10.12 -1.93
N VAL A 19 14.94 8.85 -1.86
CA VAL A 19 14.85 8.03 -0.64
C VAL A 19 15.64 8.67 0.50
N ALA A 20 16.88 9.08 0.25
CA ALA A 20 17.72 9.73 1.25
C ALA A 20 17.10 11.06 1.73
N GLY A 21 16.58 11.87 0.80
CA GLY A 21 15.90 13.12 1.11
C GLY A 21 14.64 12.91 1.94
N TYR A 22 13.82 11.91 1.62
CA TYR A 22 12.68 11.52 2.43
C TYR A 22 13.09 11.00 3.82
N ALA A 23 14.14 10.18 3.93
CA ALA A 23 14.63 9.71 5.22
C ALA A 23 15.08 10.89 6.11
N LEU A 24 15.83 11.85 5.55
CA LEU A 24 16.23 13.05 6.28
C LEU A 24 15.04 13.95 6.64
N ALA A 25 14.07 14.11 5.73
CA ALA A 25 12.83 14.83 6.01
C ALA A 25 12.02 14.16 7.12
N PHE A 26 11.93 12.83 7.11
CA PHE A 26 11.28 12.04 8.16
C PHE A 26 11.93 12.30 9.51
N LEU A 27 13.27 12.22 9.59
CA LEU A 27 14.00 12.54 10.82
C LEU A 27 13.73 13.98 11.28
N GLY A 28 13.66 14.95 10.36
CA GLY A 28 13.31 16.33 10.68
C GLY A 28 11.89 16.49 11.23
N TYR A 29 10.89 15.90 10.56
CA TYR A 29 9.50 15.93 11.01
C TYR A 29 9.30 15.15 12.32
N ALA A 30 9.99 14.03 12.50
CA ALA A 30 9.92 13.22 13.72
C ALA A 30 10.62 13.93 14.89
N ALA A 31 11.77 14.55 14.65
CA ALA A 31 12.49 15.33 15.65
C ALA A 31 11.65 16.52 16.16
N ARG A 32 10.71 17.04 15.37
CA ARG A 32 9.69 18.02 15.83
C ARG A 32 8.83 17.49 16.98
N LEU A 33 8.52 16.19 16.99
CA LEU A 33 7.77 15.55 18.08
C LEU A 33 8.56 15.57 19.40
N ALA A 34 9.89 15.62 19.32
CA ALA A 34 10.79 15.73 20.46
C ALA A 34 11.18 17.19 20.80
N VAL A 35 11.40 18.05 19.79
CA VAL A 35 11.95 19.41 19.93
C VAL A 35 11.17 20.43 19.10
N ARG A 36 10.59 21.45 19.73
CA ARG A 36 9.83 22.52 19.04
C ARG A 36 10.73 23.65 18.55
N LYS A 37 11.43 23.47 17.42
CA LYS A 37 12.23 24.53 16.76
C LYS A 37 11.73 24.82 15.34
N LEU A 38 11.33 26.07 15.09
CA LEU A 38 10.74 26.51 13.80
C LEU A 38 11.71 26.41 12.60
N LYS A 39 13.04 26.46 12.84
CA LYS A 39 14.05 26.25 11.80
C LYS A 39 14.09 24.80 11.30
N LEU A 40 13.88 23.83 12.20
CA LEU A 40 13.90 22.41 11.86
C LEU A 40 12.73 22.05 10.92
N ASP A 41 11.56 22.64 11.17
CA ASP A 41 10.36 22.47 10.34
C ASP A 41 10.59 22.92 8.90
N ARG A 42 11.21 24.09 8.68
CA ARG A 42 11.50 24.60 7.33
C ARG A 42 12.54 23.76 6.61
N VAL A 43 13.54 23.27 7.33
CA VAL A 43 14.57 22.37 6.77
C VAL A 43 13.94 21.04 6.35
N ALA A 44 13.10 20.44 7.20
CA ALA A 44 12.40 19.19 6.87
C ALA A 44 11.51 19.35 5.63
N THR A 45 10.74 20.44 5.54
CA THR A 45 9.94 20.73 4.34
C THR A 45 10.80 20.99 3.11
N GLY A 46 11.92 21.70 3.26
CA GLY A 46 12.88 21.92 2.16
C GLY A 46 13.42 20.59 1.62
N LEU A 47 13.83 19.68 2.51
CA LEU A 47 14.28 18.34 2.16
C LEU A 47 13.18 17.51 1.49
N ALA A 48 11.94 17.59 1.98
CA ALA A 48 10.81 16.90 1.36
C ALA A 48 10.51 17.44 -0.04
N VAL A 49 10.59 18.76 -0.26
CA VAL A 49 10.40 19.40 -1.57
C VAL A 49 11.50 19.00 -2.54
N THR A 50 12.77 19.03 -2.12
CA THR A 50 13.89 18.60 -2.99
C THR A 50 13.81 17.11 -3.29
N ALA A 51 13.42 16.28 -2.32
CA ALA A 51 13.19 14.85 -2.52
C ALA A 51 12.05 14.59 -3.51
N VAL A 52 10.92 15.32 -3.43
CA VAL A 52 9.85 15.23 -4.43
C VAL A 52 10.34 15.67 -5.81
N GLY A 53 11.19 16.69 -5.89
CA GLY A 53 11.83 17.11 -7.14
C GLY A 53 12.66 15.99 -7.77
N ALA A 54 13.54 15.36 -6.99
CA ALA A 54 14.33 14.21 -7.43
C ALA A 54 13.45 13.00 -7.78
N HIS A 55 12.40 12.75 -7.01
CA HIS A 55 11.46 11.66 -7.24
C HIS A 55 10.67 11.86 -8.54
N THR A 56 10.23 13.09 -8.80
CA THR A 56 9.55 13.47 -10.06
C THR A 56 10.50 13.29 -11.24
N ALA A 57 11.75 13.75 -11.12
CA ALA A 57 12.75 13.56 -12.15
C ALA A 57 13.00 12.06 -12.44
N TYR A 58 13.08 11.23 -11.40
CA TYR A 58 13.18 9.77 -11.55
C TYR A 58 11.99 9.17 -12.29
N LEU A 59 10.75 9.54 -11.93
CA LEU A 59 9.56 9.04 -12.60
C LEU A 59 9.55 9.48 -14.09
N VAL A 60 9.99 10.70 -14.38
CA VAL A 60 10.14 11.19 -15.75
C VAL A 60 11.22 10.42 -16.52
N THR A 61 12.36 10.07 -15.91
CA THR A 61 13.37 9.26 -16.59
C THR A 61 12.84 7.86 -16.93
N ARG A 62 12.10 7.23 -16.00
CA ARG A 62 11.41 5.95 -16.23
C ARG A 62 10.38 6.06 -17.36
N TRP A 63 9.55 7.09 -17.35
CA TRP A 63 8.54 7.33 -18.39
C TRP A 63 9.18 7.50 -19.78
N ILE A 64 10.15 8.40 -19.90
CA ILE A 64 10.84 8.64 -21.17
C ILE A 64 11.56 7.37 -21.65
N ALA A 65 12.20 6.63 -20.73
CA ALA A 65 12.82 5.36 -21.07
C ALA A 65 11.78 4.39 -21.64
N ALA A 66 10.65 4.18 -20.95
CA ALA A 66 9.62 3.25 -21.40
C ALA A 66 9.06 3.59 -22.79
N GLY A 67 8.73 4.85 -23.03
CA GLY A 67 8.25 5.30 -24.33
C GLY A 67 9.28 5.12 -25.45
N ARG A 68 10.55 5.48 -25.20
CA ARG A 68 11.64 5.28 -26.18
C ARG A 68 11.86 3.81 -26.49
N ILE A 69 11.79 2.98 -25.46
CA ILE A 69 12.03 1.57 -25.60
C ILE A 69 10.90 0.91 -26.44
N GLU A 70 9.63 1.25 -26.22
CA GLU A 70 8.51 0.77 -27.06
C GLU A 70 8.66 1.23 -28.52
N ILE A 71 9.01 2.50 -28.77
CA ILE A 71 9.24 3.02 -30.13
C ILE A 71 10.33 2.21 -30.84
N LEU A 72 11.46 1.99 -30.17
CA LEU A 72 12.56 1.22 -30.74
C LEU A 72 12.16 -0.22 -31.03
N LEU A 73 11.32 -0.82 -30.19
CA LEU A 73 10.82 -2.17 -30.42
C LEU A 73 10.00 -2.25 -31.72
N ARG A 74 9.03 -1.34 -31.90
CA ARG A 74 8.14 -1.27 -33.06
C ARG A 74 8.92 -1.04 -34.36
N GLU A 75 9.88 -0.12 -34.32
CA GLU A 75 10.75 0.14 -35.48
C GLU A 75 11.60 -1.10 -35.82
N ARG A 76 12.05 -1.86 -34.82
CA ARG A 76 12.75 -3.15 -35.02
C ARG A 76 11.85 -4.24 -35.60
N THR A 77 10.55 -4.18 -35.39
CA THR A 77 9.59 -5.12 -35.98
C THR A 77 9.17 -4.76 -37.39
N GLY A 78 9.68 -3.64 -37.92
CA GLY A 78 9.42 -3.15 -39.28
C GLY A 78 8.31 -2.09 -39.35
N ASP A 79 7.78 -1.65 -38.20
CA ASP A 79 6.74 -0.63 -38.16
C ASP A 79 7.33 0.73 -38.53
N VAL A 80 6.73 1.41 -39.51
CA VAL A 80 7.09 2.79 -39.86
C VAL A 80 6.20 3.73 -39.07
N LEU A 81 6.72 4.25 -37.97
CA LEU A 81 5.96 5.10 -37.05
C LEU A 81 5.92 6.56 -37.52
N SER A 82 4.72 7.08 -37.64
CA SER A 82 4.44 8.51 -37.77
C SER A 82 4.85 9.28 -36.49
N GLY A 83 4.96 10.60 -36.61
CA GLY A 83 5.20 11.47 -35.44
C GLY A 83 4.12 11.32 -34.36
N THR A 84 2.86 11.10 -34.76
CA THR A 84 1.74 10.90 -33.85
C THR A 84 1.84 9.58 -33.09
N GLU A 85 2.24 8.50 -33.76
CA GLU A 85 2.44 7.19 -33.12
C GLU A 85 3.63 7.22 -32.15
N ARG A 86 4.75 7.84 -32.54
CA ARG A 86 5.88 8.05 -31.63
C ARG A 86 5.49 8.86 -30.40
N PHE A 87 4.70 9.93 -30.58
CA PHE A 87 4.18 10.70 -29.45
C PHE A 87 3.27 9.84 -28.56
N TRP A 88 2.39 9.05 -29.17
CA TRP A 88 1.50 8.14 -28.44
C TRP A 88 2.26 7.13 -27.58
N TYR A 89 3.25 6.43 -28.15
CA TYR A 89 4.08 5.49 -27.39
C TYR A 89 4.86 6.16 -26.26
N MET A 90 5.25 7.43 -26.44
CA MET A 90 5.87 8.21 -25.37
C MET A 90 4.92 8.43 -24.18
N VAL A 91 3.65 8.73 -24.43
CA VAL A 91 2.69 9.09 -23.37
C VAL A 91 2.02 7.86 -22.74
N SER A 92 1.88 6.77 -23.48
CA SER A 92 1.16 5.54 -23.03
C SER A 92 1.93 4.66 -22.04
N HIS A 93 3.17 5.01 -21.68
CA HIS A 93 4.00 4.23 -20.73
C HIS A 93 4.37 5.04 -19.47
N PRO A 94 3.38 5.56 -18.74
CA PRO A 94 3.66 6.28 -17.51
C PRO A 94 4.22 5.33 -16.44
N PRO A 95 4.94 5.85 -15.43
CA PRO A 95 5.70 5.05 -14.48
C PRO A 95 4.80 4.49 -13.36
N TYR A 96 3.84 3.64 -13.73
CA TYR A 96 2.97 2.86 -12.83
C TYR A 96 2.39 1.61 -13.53
N THR A 97 3.10 1.09 -14.52
CA THR A 97 2.66 -0.04 -15.37
C THR A 97 3.09 -1.40 -14.84
N ASN A 98 4.01 -1.45 -13.88
CA ASN A 98 4.35 -2.63 -13.08
C ASN A 98 4.33 -2.29 -11.59
N LEU A 99 4.44 -3.32 -10.74
CA LEU A 99 4.35 -3.15 -9.29
C LEU A 99 5.47 -2.25 -8.73
N PHE A 100 6.70 -2.39 -9.25
CA PHE A 100 7.82 -1.57 -8.85
C PHE A 100 7.54 -0.08 -9.07
N ASP A 101 7.12 0.29 -10.27
CA ASP A 101 6.82 1.67 -10.62
C ASP A 101 5.56 2.18 -9.91
N ALA A 102 4.52 1.35 -9.77
CA ALA A 102 3.30 1.70 -9.05
C ALA A 102 3.56 2.06 -7.58
N LEU A 103 4.43 1.31 -6.89
CA LEU A 103 4.83 1.60 -5.51
C LEU A 103 5.65 2.90 -5.39
N ASN A 104 6.52 3.21 -6.35
CA ASN A 104 7.20 4.50 -6.38
C ASN A 104 6.22 5.64 -6.70
N PHE A 105 5.27 5.43 -7.62
CA PHE A 105 4.27 6.42 -7.97
C PHE A 105 3.32 6.75 -6.82
N VAL A 106 2.83 5.77 -6.06
CA VAL A 106 1.98 6.04 -4.89
C VAL A 106 2.76 6.78 -3.79
N ALA A 107 4.04 6.46 -3.59
CA ALA A 107 4.92 7.21 -2.68
C ALA A 107 5.09 8.67 -3.13
N TRP A 108 5.26 8.91 -4.43
CA TRP A 108 5.29 10.25 -5.01
C TRP A 108 3.96 11.00 -4.83
N ALA A 109 2.83 10.37 -5.17
CA ALA A 109 1.51 10.95 -5.04
C ALA A 109 1.18 11.34 -3.59
N MET A 110 1.52 10.47 -2.63
CA MET A 110 1.40 10.73 -1.20
C MET A 110 2.17 12.00 -0.79
N MET A 111 3.42 12.11 -1.23
CA MET A 111 4.28 13.24 -0.87
C MET A 111 3.86 14.55 -1.53
N VAL A 112 3.44 14.51 -2.79
CA VAL A 112 2.89 15.68 -3.50
C VAL A 112 1.62 16.17 -2.79
N CYS A 113 0.67 15.28 -2.52
CA CYS A 113 -0.56 15.62 -1.81
C CYS A 113 -0.26 16.19 -0.41
N TYR A 114 0.67 15.58 0.32
CA TYR A 114 1.10 16.07 1.62
C TYR A 114 1.71 17.49 1.54
N LEU A 115 2.62 17.75 0.61
CA LEU A 115 3.25 19.07 0.47
C LEU A 115 2.25 20.15 0.07
N ILE A 116 1.25 19.82 -0.76
CA ILE A 116 0.12 20.71 -1.06
C ILE A 116 -0.66 21.03 0.23
N ILE A 117 -0.96 20.01 1.04
CA ILE A 117 -1.65 20.19 2.33
C ILE A 117 -0.81 21.06 3.28
N GLU A 118 0.49 20.78 3.39
CA GLU A 118 1.40 21.53 4.24
C GLU A 118 1.49 22.99 3.81
N ARG A 119 1.63 23.26 2.51
CA ARG A 119 1.69 24.61 1.96
C ARG A 119 0.40 25.39 2.22
N LYS A 120 -0.76 24.76 2.02
CA LYS A 120 -2.06 25.44 2.12
C LYS A 120 -2.52 25.64 3.57
N TRP A 121 -2.22 24.70 4.47
CA TRP A 121 -2.78 24.72 5.83
C TRP A 121 -1.74 24.69 6.96
N GLY A 122 -0.45 24.52 6.67
CA GLY A 122 0.64 24.51 7.65
C GLY A 122 0.69 23.25 8.52
N LEU A 123 0.07 22.15 8.08
CA LEU A 123 -0.15 20.95 8.89
C LEU A 123 1.03 19.95 8.84
N ARG A 124 2.21 20.40 9.30
CA ARG A 124 3.48 19.65 9.24
C ARG A 124 3.50 18.32 9.99
N VAL A 125 2.62 18.14 10.98
CA VAL A 125 2.58 16.90 11.79
C VAL A 125 2.16 15.69 10.95
N VAL A 126 1.38 15.93 9.90
CA VAL A 126 0.96 14.88 8.95
C VAL A 126 2.16 14.36 8.16
N GLY A 127 3.22 15.17 8.02
CA GLY A 127 4.43 14.82 7.27
C GLY A 127 5.17 13.61 7.82
N VAL A 128 5.14 13.39 9.13
CA VAL A 128 5.77 12.20 9.74
C VAL A 128 5.19 10.92 9.16
N LEU A 129 3.85 10.81 9.11
CA LEU A 129 3.17 9.64 8.59
C LEU A 129 3.21 9.58 7.07
N ALA A 130 3.05 10.71 6.38
CA ALA A 130 3.11 10.75 4.91
C ALA A 130 4.48 10.27 4.40
N VAL A 131 5.57 10.78 4.97
CA VAL A 131 6.94 10.38 4.59
C VAL A 131 7.23 8.94 4.99
N ALA A 132 6.78 8.49 6.17
CA ALA A 132 6.95 7.11 6.60
C ALA A 132 6.28 6.13 5.61
N LEU A 133 5.03 6.39 5.22
CA LEU A 133 4.32 5.53 4.26
C LEU A 133 4.97 5.57 2.87
N ALA A 134 5.44 6.73 2.42
CA ALA A 134 6.19 6.84 1.16
C ALA A 134 7.48 6.02 1.19
N LEU A 135 8.25 6.08 2.29
CA LEU A 135 9.47 5.27 2.47
C LEU A 135 9.17 3.77 2.53
N VAL A 136 8.09 3.35 3.18
CA VAL A 136 7.66 1.95 3.20
C VAL A 136 7.36 1.47 1.78
N ALA A 137 6.54 2.22 1.01
CA ALA A 137 6.23 1.86 -0.37
C ALA A 137 7.49 1.78 -1.26
N MET A 138 8.43 2.73 -1.12
CA MET A 138 9.71 2.68 -1.85
C MET A 138 10.63 1.54 -1.38
N GLY A 139 10.58 1.20 -0.09
CA GLY A 139 11.26 0.04 0.50
C GLY A 139 10.73 -1.26 -0.10
N GLU A 140 9.41 -1.45 -0.10
CA GLU A 140 8.73 -2.59 -0.71
C GLU A 140 9.05 -2.69 -2.20
N ALA A 141 9.03 -1.59 -2.95
CA ALA A 141 9.41 -1.58 -4.35
C ALA A 141 10.82 -2.15 -4.57
N SER A 142 11.75 -1.89 -3.65
CA SER A 142 13.13 -2.38 -3.77
C SER A 142 13.24 -3.91 -3.61
N LEU A 143 12.22 -4.56 -3.06
CA LEU A 143 12.14 -5.99 -2.79
C LEU A 143 11.37 -6.78 -3.87
N VAL A 144 10.72 -6.09 -4.81
CA VAL A 144 10.01 -6.70 -5.96
C VAL A 144 11.01 -7.23 -6.99
N THR A 145 10.68 -8.32 -7.69
CA THR A 145 11.54 -8.92 -8.73
C THR A 145 11.39 -8.24 -10.10
N ASP A 146 10.17 -7.89 -10.48
CA ASP A 146 9.86 -7.11 -11.70
C ASP A 146 10.18 -5.62 -11.52
N LYS A 147 11.43 -5.23 -11.81
CA LYS A 147 11.90 -3.84 -11.82
C LYS A 147 12.17 -3.31 -13.23
N GLN A 148 12.15 -4.18 -14.22
CA GLN A 148 12.52 -3.83 -15.59
C GLN A 148 11.40 -3.03 -16.25
N ILE A 149 11.73 -2.38 -17.36
CA ILE A 149 10.70 -1.79 -18.21
C ILE A 149 10.43 -2.80 -19.32
N GLU A 150 9.17 -3.19 -19.44
CA GLU A 150 8.71 -4.17 -20.41
C GLU A 150 7.51 -3.62 -21.17
N PRO A 151 7.28 -4.09 -22.40
CA PRO A 151 6.07 -3.80 -23.15
C PRO A 151 4.84 -4.20 -22.35
N LEU A 152 3.84 -3.35 -22.45
CA LEU A 152 2.58 -3.54 -21.78
C LEU A 152 1.94 -4.83 -22.29
N VAL A 153 1.53 -5.69 -21.35
CA VAL A 153 0.63 -6.80 -21.65
C VAL A 153 -0.65 -6.26 -22.30
N PRO A 154 -1.37 -7.04 -23.13
CA PRO A 154 -2.55 -6.53 -23.87
C PRO A 154 -3.58 -5.81 -22.98
N ALA A 155 -3.79 -6.32 -21.76
CA ALA A 155 -4.69 -5.70 -20.79
C ALA A 155 -4.25 -4.29 -20.34
N LEU A 156 -2.96 -3.94 -20.42
CA LEU A 156 -2.45 -2.62 -20.05
C LEU A 156 -2.32 -1.65 -21.25
N GLN A 157 -2.54 -2.11 -22.48
CA GLN A 157 -2.48 -1.30 -23.70
C GLN A 157 -3.76 -0.48 -23.91
N SER A 158 -4.24 0.23 -22.89
CA SER A 158 -5.46 1.04 -22.95
C SER A 158 -5.28 2.37 -22.23
N TYR A 159 -5.84 3.45 -22.78
CA TYR A 159 -5.82 4.76 -22.14
C TYR A 159 -6.66 4.79 -20.86
N TRP A 160 -7.70 3.96 -20.80
CA TRP A 160 -8.62 3.91 -19.67
C TRP A 160 -7.93 3.41 -18.39
N ILE A 161 -7.11 2.35 -18.50
CA ILE A 161 -6.41 1.79 -17.33
C ILE A 161 -5.32 2.74 -16.82
N LEU A 162 -4.67 3.50 -17.70
CA LEU A 162 -3.67 4.50 -17.29
C LEU A 162 -4.32 5.61 -16.45
N ILE A 163 -5.45 6.14 -16.90
CA ILE A 163 -6.22 7.15 -16.14
C ILE A 163 -6.75 6.54 -14.85
N HIS A 164 -7.32 5.33 -14.90
CA HIS A 164 -7.82 4.60 -13.74
C HIS A 164 -6.77 4.52 -12.62
N VAL A 165 -5.60 3.96 -12.92
CA VAL A 165 -4.54 3.73 -11.93
C VAL A 165 -4.03 5.05 -11.34
N ALA A 166 -3.79 6.06 -12.17
CA ALA A 166 -3.33 7.36 -11.71
C ALA A 166 -4.33 8.05 -10.77
N MET A 167 -5.62 8.05 -11.13
CA MET A 167 -6.66 8.67 -10.31
C MET A 167 -6.82 7.96 -8.97
N LEU A 168 -6.75 6.62 -8.95
CA LEU A 168 -6.83 5.84 -7.71
C LEU A 168 -5.67 6.14 -6.77
N PHE A 169 -4.43 6.18 -7.25
CA PHE A 169 -3.28 6.45 -6.36
C PHE A 169 -3.31 7.85 -5.75
N VAL A 170 -3.74 8.87 -6.51
CA VAL A 170 -3.92 10.23 -5.97
C VAL A 170 -5.11 10.26 -4.99
N SER A 171 -6.23 9.61 -5.32
CA SER A 171 -7.40 9.52 -4.45
C SER A 171 -7.07 8.85 -3.11
N TYR A 172 -6.43 7.68 -3.13
CA TYR A 172 -6.04 6.95 -1.92
C TYR A 172 -5.02 7.71 -1.08
N SER A 173 -4.12 8.46 -1.72
CA SER A 173 -3.20 9.37 -1.01
C SER A 173 -3.96 10.44 -0.24
N LEU A 174 -4.94 11.10 -0.86
CA LEU A 174 -5.80 12.08 -0.20
C LEU A 174 -6.60 11.43 0.94
N PHE A 175 -7.24 10.29 0.71
CA PHE A 175 -7.99 9.58 1.74
C PHE A 175 -7.14 9.18 2.94
N THR A 176 -5.90 8.73 2.72
CA THR A 176 -4.93 8.45 3.78
C THR A 176 -4.65 9.70 4.61
N LEU A 177 -4.34 10.82 3.95
CA LEU A 177 -4.04 12.10 4.63
C LEU A 177 -5.26 12.65 5.37
N GLY A 178 -6.46 12.46 4.81
CA GLY A 178 -7.74 12.78 5.46
C GLY A 178 -7.96 11.95 6.73
N ALA A 179 -7.73 10.63 6.67
CA ALA A 179 -7.83 9.76 7.84
C ALA A 179 -6.81 10.12 8.92
N VAL A 180 -5.58 10.48 8.54
CA VAL A 180 -4.58 11.00 9.49
C VAL A 180 -5.09 12.28 10.16
N CYS A 181 -5.64 13.24 9.41
CA CYS A 181 -6.21 14.46 9.98
C CYS A 181 -7.38 14.16 10.93
N ALA A 182 -8.23 13.19 10.59
CA ALA A 182 -9.33 12.72 11.43
C ALA A 182 -8.84 12.05 12.73
N LEU A 183 -7.78 11.24 12.67
CA LEU A 183 -7.14 10.67 13.86
C LEU A 183 -6.55 11.76 14.76
N LEU A 184 -5.85 12.73 14.19
CA LEU A 184 -5.31 13.88 14.93
C LEU A 184 -6.42 14.71 15.58
N TYR A 185 -7.55 14.87 14.89
CA TYR A 185 -8.75 15.49 15.44
C TYR A 185 -9.26 14.74 16.69
N LEU A 186 -9.37 13.41 16.62
CA LEU A 186 -9.82 12.58 17.75
C LEU A 186 -8.86 12.70 18.93
N VAL A 187 -7.55 12.73 18.67
CA VAL A 187 -6.52 12.94 19.70
C VAL A 187 -6.68 14.33 20.34
N ARG A 188 -6.81 15.39 19.52
CA ARG A 188 -6.92 16.79 19.96
C ARG A 188 -8.18 17.07 20.77
N THR A 189 -9.28 16.39 20.46
CA THR A 189 -10.57 16.50 21.16
C THR A 189 -10.69 15.57 22.37
N GLY A 190 -9.58 14.99 22.83
CA GLY A 190 -9.53 14.22 24.07
C GLY A 190 -10.18 12.85 24.01
N THR A 191 -10.24 12.21 22.84
CA THR A 191 -10.71 10.81 22.75
C THR A 191 -9.80 9.90 23.58
N ALA A 192 -10.34 9.09 24.48
CA ALA A 192 -9.52 8.31 25.42
C ALA A 192 -8.48 7.43 24.70
N SER A 193 -7.25 7.36 25.23
CA SER A 193 -6.20 6.49 24.66
C SER A 193 -6.65 5.03 24.68
N ALA A 194 -7.42 4.64 25.70
CA ALA A 194 -8.02 3.31 25.78
C ALA A 194 -8.93 3.01 24.58
N TRP A 195 -9.73 3.98 24.12
CA TRP A 195 -10.58 3.77 22.95
C TRP A 195 -9.75 3.61 21.67
N LEU A 196 -8.77 4.49 21.45
CA LEU A 196 -7.90 4.44 20.28
C LEU A 196 -7.05 3.16 20.25
N GLY A 197 -6.50 2.77 21.40
CA GLY A 197 -5.74 1.54 21.57
C GLY A 197 -6.59 0.29 21.39
N GLY A 198 -7.82 0.29 21.93
CA GLY A 198 -8.76 -0.82 21.76
C GLY A 198 -9.11 -1.05 20.30
N VAL A 199 -9.45 0.03 19.57
CA VAL A 199 -9.72 -0.05 18.12
C VAL A 199 -8.48 -0.48 17.33
N GLN A 200 -7.31 0.09 17.62
CA GLN A 200 -6.07 -0.27 16.95
C GLN A 200 -5.74 -1.76 17.14
N ALA A 201 -5.80 -2.26 18.38
CA ALA A 201 -5.50 -3.64 18.70
C ALA A 201 -6.52 -4.61 18.09
N ALA A 202 -7.82 -4.26 18.10
CA ALA A 202 -8.85 -5.06 17.45
C ALA A 202 -8.64 -5.15 15.93
N LEU A 203 -8.31 -4.02 15.29
CA LEU A 203 -7.99 -3.99 13.85
C LEU A 203 -6.71 -4.78 13.53
N ALA A 204 -5.67 -4.67 14.35
CA ALA A 204 -4.44 -5.44 14.18
C ALA A 204 -4.70 -6.95 14.26
N ALA A 205 -5.46 -7.39 15.26
CA ALA A 205 -5.88 -8.78 15.40
C ALA A 205 -6.72 -9.26 14.21
N LEU A 206 -7.71 -8.46 13.79
CA LEU A 206 -8.55 -8.77 12.63
C LEU A 206 -7.71 -8.92 11.37
N LEU A 207 -6.88 -7.92 11.03
CA LEU A 207 -6.07 -7.94 9.82
C LEU A 207 -5.08 -9.11 9.82
N LEU A 208 -4.42 -9.42 10.93
CA LEU A 208 -3.53 -10.60 11.02
C LEU A 208 -4.29 -11.92 10.86
N THR A 209 -5.50 -12.02 11.42
CA THR A 209 -6.36 -13.21 11.26
C THR A 209 -6.76 -13.37 9.80
N LEU A 210 -7.14 -12.27 9.12
CA LEU A 210 -7.48 -12.26 7.71
C LEU A 210 -6.27 -12.65 6.83
N VAL A 211 -5.07 -12.18 7.16
CA VAL A 211 -3.83 -12.56 6.47
C VAL A 211 -3.53 -14.05 6.60
N GLY A 212 -3.70 -14.62 7.80
CA GLY A 212 -3.36 -16.02 8.05
C GLY A 212 -4.43 -17.02 7.63
N GLY A 213 -5.65 -16.56 7.36
CA GLY A 213 -6.80 -17.41 7.10
C GLY A 213 -7.13 -18.33 8.28
N THR A 214 -7.94 -19.36 8.01
CA THR A 214 -8.39 -20.33 9.02
C THR A 214 -7.24 -21.17 9.59
N GLN A 215 -6.20 -21.46 8.80
CA GLN A 215 -5.06 -22.27 9.22
C GLN A 215 -4.22 -21.59 10.30
N LEU A 216 -4.18 -20.25 10.33
CA LEU A 216 -3.44 -19.52 11.36
C LEU A 216 -4.06 -19.67 12.75
N ILE A 217 -5.38 -19.88 12.83
CA ILE A 217 -6.07 -20.18 14.09
C ILE A 217 -5.55 -21.50 14.69
N LEU A 218 -5.14 -22.44 13.83
CA LEU A 218 -4.51 -23.71 14.21
C LEU A 218 -2.98 -23.57 14.40
N GLY A 219 -2.43 -22.36 14.38
CA GLY A 219 -1.02 -22.08 14.56
C GLY A 219 -0.16 -22.25 13.31
N THR A 220 -0.76 -22.41 12.14
CA THR A 220 -0.04 -22.62 10.87
C THR A 220 -0.21 -21.43 9.93
N PHE A 221 0.89 -20.74 9.59
CA PHE A 221 0.88 -19.72 8.55
C PHE A 221 1.33 -20.33 7.22
N GLN A 222 0.57 -20.09 6.15
CA GLN A 222 0.84 -20.66 4.83
C GLN A 222 1.12 -19.58 3.79
N MET A 223 1.97 -19.89 2.83
CA MET A 223 2.27 -19.02 1.68
C MET A 223 2.38 -19.84 0.41
N ALA A 224 2.11 -19.20 -0.72
CA ALA A 224 2.43 -19.79 -2.02
C ALA A 224 3.93 -19.64 -2.30
N PRO A 225 4.68 -20.75 -2.51
CA PRO A 225 6.03 -20.64 -3.04
C PRO A 225 5.93 -20.09 -4.46
N GLY A 226 6.86 -19.21 -4.81
CA GLY A 226 7.05 -18.76 -6.17
C GLY A 226 8.01 -19.66 -6.92
N TRP A 227 7.92 -19.67 -8.24
CA TRP A 227 8.93 -20.23 -9.12
C TRP A 227 9.39 -19.17 -10.11
N VAL A 228 10.66 -19.26 -10.49
CA VAL A 228 11.25 -18.34 -11.46
C VAL A 228 11.12 -18.97 -12.83
N HIS A 229 10.56 -18.23 -13.76
CA HIS A 229 10.42 -18.68 -15.13
C HIS A 229 10.74 -17.56 -16.10
N GLN A 230 11.06 -17.97 -17.31
CA GLN A 230 11.48 -17.06 -18.36
C GLN A 230 10.32 -16.73 -19.28
N VAL A 231 9.91 -15.48 -19.27
CA VAL A 231 8.98 -14.94 -20.25
C VAL A 231 9.81 -14.27 -21.35
N PRO A 232 9.54 -14.54 -22.64
CA PRO A 232 10.26 -13.85 -23.71
C PRO A 232 10.07 -12.35 -23.58
N SER A 233 11.17 -11.60 -23.57
CA SER A 233 11.09 -10.16 -23.57
C SER A 233 10.41 -9.71 -24.86
N GLN A 234 9.28 -9.05 -24.70
CA GLN A 234 8.62 -8.40 -25.82
C GLN A 234 9.52 -7.31 -26.42
N LEU A 235 10.49 -6.80 -25.65
CA LEU A 235 11.30 -5.62 -25.93
C LEU A 235 12.66 -5.92 -26.55
N HIS A 236 13.31 -6.92 -26.01
CA HIS A 236 14.64 -7.35 -26.41
C HIS A 236 14.47 -8.73 -27.03
N LYS A 237 14.07 -8.79 -28.30
CA LYS A 237 13.91 -10.07 -29.03
C LYS A 237 15.15 -10.95 -28.83
N GLY A 238 14.94 -12.18 -28.37
CA GLY A 238 15.99 -13.14 -28.05
C GLY A 238 16.50 -13.06 -26.60
N SER A 239 16.04 -12.09 -25.81
CA SER A 239 16.25 -12.06 -24.37
C SER A 239 15.01 -12.57 -23.64
N PHE A 240 15.24 -13.10 -22.44
CA PHE A 240 14.20 -13.59 -21.56
C PHE A 240 14.20 -12.79 -20.26
N LEU A 241 13.05 -12.76 -19.61
CA LEU A 241 12.81 -12.05 -18.36
C LEU A 241 12.51 -13.07 -17.29
N GLU A 242 13.24 -12.99 -16.20
CA GLU A 242 12.98 -13.82 -15.04
C GLU A 242 11.82 -13.22 -14.25
N VAL A 243 10.67 -13.88 -14.34
CA VAL A 243 9.45 -13.51 -13.61
C VAL A 243 9.24 -14.53 -12.50
N THR A 244 8.93 -14.05 -11.29
CA THR A 244 8.56 -14.91 -10.17
C THR A 244 7.05 -14.92 -10.02
N THR A 245 6.45 -16.10 -10.17
CA THR A 245 4.98 -16.26 -10.09
C THR A 245 4.64 -17.29 -9.04
N ALA A 246 3.49 -17.14 -8.40
CA ALA A 246 3.03 -18.11 -7.40
C ALA A 246 2.82 -19.47 -8.07
N ALA A 247 3.17 -20.55 -7.38
CA ALA A 247 2.88 -21.89 -7.87
C ALA A 247 1.39 -22.23 -7.72
N HIS A 248 0.86 -22.94 -8.71
CA HIS A 248 -0.53 -23.36 -8.78
C HIS A 248 -0.67 -24.88 -8.92
N TYR A 249 -1.88 -25.36 -8.64
CA TYR A 249 -2.32 -26.72 -8.93
C TYR A 249 -3.76 -26.68 -9.45
N ILE A 250 -4.19 -27.77 -10.06
CA ILE A 250 -5.57 -27.94 -10.50
C ILE A 250 -6.28 -28.84 -9.47
N PRO A 251 -7.26 -28.33 -8.69
CA PRO A 251 -8.03 -29.15 -7.78
C PRO A 251 -8.78 -30.26 -8.52
N ALA A 252 -8.93 -31.44 -7.90
CA ALA A 252 -9.67 -32.54 -8.49
C ALA A 252 -11.12 -32.14 -8.81
N GLY A 253 -11.53 -32.29 -10.08
CA GLY A 253 -12.88 -31.92 -10.55
C GLY A 253 -13.08 -30.43 -10.84
N SER A 254 -12.02 -29.64 -10.92
CA SER A 254 -12.04 -28.22 -11.30
C SER A 254 -11.15 -27.97 -12.51
N ASP A 255 -11.56 -27.06 -13.39
CA ASP A 255 -10.72 -26.56 -14.49
C ASP A 255 -9.97 -25.27 -14.11
N LYS A 256 -10.12 -24.80 -12.88
CA LYS A 256 -9.49 -23.57 -12.38
C LYS A 256 -8.19 -23.84 -11.64
N LEU A 257 -7.19 -23.00 -11.89
CA LEU A 257 -5.93 -22.97 -11.15
C LEU A 257 -6.14 -22.42 -9.74
N ALA A 258 -5.60 -23.11 -8.73
CA ALA A 258 -5.58 -22.66 -7.35
C ALA A 258 -4.13 -22.54 -6.86
N LYS A 259 -3.86 -21.57 -6.00
CA LYS A 259 -2.51 -21.38 -5.42
C LYS A 259 -2.13 -22.55 -4.50
N VAL A 260 -0.92 -23.07 -4.64
CA VAL A 260 -0.38 -24.09 -3.74
C VAL A 260 0.03 -23.40 -2.44
N LEU A 261 -0.69 -23.66 -1.34
CA LEU A 261 -0.37 -23.06 -0.04
C LEU A 261 0.46 -24.03 0.80
N VAL A 262 1.68 -23.62 1.15
CA VAL A 262 2.63 -24.43 1.94
C VAL A 262 2.91 -23.74 3.29
N PRO A 263 2.94 -24.48 4.40
CA PRO A 263 3.31 -23.94 5.71
C PRO A 263 4.71 -23.29 5.72
N VAL A 264 4.82 -22.11 6.31
CA VAL A 264 6.11 -21.47 6.58
C VAL A 264 6.61 -21.87 7.97
N PRO A 265 7.71 -22.63 8.08
CA PRO A 265 8.11 -23.21 9.36
C PRO A 265 8.39 -22.17 10.45
N GLY A 266 7.66 -22.30 11.55
CA GLY A 266 7.87 -21.53 12.79
C GLY A 266 7.21 -20.15 12.82
N VAL A 267 6.65 -19.63 11.72
CA VAL A 267 6.05 -18.28 11.69
C VAL A 267 4.66 -18.25 12.34
N GLY A 268 3.84 -19.27 12.08
CA GLY A 268 2.45 -19.35 12.54
C GLY A 268 2.25 -19.14 14.06
N PRO A 269 3.04 -19.80 14.94
CA PRO A 269 2.92 -19.60 16.38
C PRO A 269 3.14 -18.15 16.84
N PHE A 270 4.09 -17.42 16.24
CA PHE A 270 4.32 -16.02 16.58
C PHE A 270 3.17 -15.13 16.12
N LEU A 271 2.66 -15.32 14.90
CA LEU A 271 1.53 -14.54 14.40
C LEU A 271 0.25 -14.82 15.22
N LEU A 272 0.00 -16.08 15.57
CA LEU A 272 -1.13 -16.45 16.44
C LEU A 272 -0.99 -15.84 17.84
N ALA A 273 0.19 -15.92 18.45
CA ALA A 273 0.45 -15.31 19.75
C ALA A 273 0.26 -13.78 19.71
N ALA A 274 0.71 -13.11 18.63
CA ALA A 274 0.45 -11.69 18.43
C ALA A 274 -1.05 -11.38 18.32
N ILE A 275 -1.82 -12.18 17.57
CA ILE A 275 -3.28 -12.04 17.47
C ILE A 275 -3.93 -12.15 18.86
N VAL A 276 -3.58 -13.18 19.64
CA VAL A 276 -4.13 -13.39 20.99
C VAL A 276 -3.81 -12.20 21.90
N LEU A 277 -2.57 -11.70 21.87
CA LEU A 277 -2.16 -10.53 22.65
C LEU A 277 -2.89 -9.26 22.21
N PHE A 278 -3.10 -9.04 20.90
CA PHE A 278 -3.86 -7.89 20.43
C PHE A 278 -5.35 -7.99 20.77
N LEU A 279 -5.97 -9.18 20.70
CA LEU A 279 -7.35 -9.39 21.17
C LEU A 279 -7.48 -9.14 22.67
N ALA A 280 -6.56 -9.67 23.47
CA ALA A 280 -6.53 -9.43 24.91
C ALA A 280 -6.35 -7.94 25.22
N GLY A 281 -5.41 -7.28 24.54
CA GLY A 281 -5.18 -5.84 24.64
C GLY A 281 -6.43 -5.03 24.27
N ALA A 282 -7.13 -5.40 23.21
CA ALA A 282 -8.38 -4.76 22.79
C ALA A 282 -9.47 -4.89 23.85
N VAL A 283 -9.67 -6.11 24.39
CA VAL A 283 -10.65 -6.36 25.46
C VAL A 283 -10.32 -5.53 26.70
N ILE A 284 -9.06 -5.55 27.17
CA ILE A 284 -8.62 -4.77 28.34
C ILE A 284 -8.92 -3.28 28.12
N TYR A 285 -8.55 -2.74 26.96
CA TYR A 285 -8.79 -1.35 26.63
C TYR A 285 -10.28 -0.98 26.59
N PHE A 286 -11.13 -1.83 25.99
CA PHE A 286 -12.57 -1.56 25.92
C PHE A 286 -13.26 -1.69 27.28
N LEU A 287 -12.81 -2.60 28.14
CA LEU A 287 -13.29 -2.71 29.52
C LEU A 287 -12.86 -1.50 30.35
N ALA A 288 -11.63 -1.01 30.14
CA ALA A 288 -11.07 0.12 30.88
C ALA A 288 -11.49 1.50 30.34
N ARG A 289 -12.38 1.57 29.33
CA ARG A 289 -12.76 2.82 28.63
C ARG A 289 -13.35 3.94 29.51
N LYS A 290 -13.83 3.61 30.72
CA LYS A 290 -14.38 4.55 31.72
C LYS A 290 -13.46 4.75 32.94
N GLY A 291 -12.27 4.13 32.97
CA GLY A 291 -11.38 4.07 34.14
C GLY A 291 -10.04 4.82 34.00
N PRO A 292 -9.08 4.60 34.93
CA PRO A 292 -7.80 5.29 34.98
C PRO A 292 -6.72 4.76 34.01
N GLU A 293 -7.02 3.79 33.14
CA GLU A 293 -6.06 3.25 32.17
C GLU A 293 -5.72 4.25 31.07
N GLN A 294 -4.69 5.06 31.32
CA GLN A 294 -4.22 6.08 30.40
C GLN A 294 -2.71 5.99 30.21
N GLY A 295 -2.26 6.27 28.99
CA GLY A 295 -0.84 6.32 28.67
C GLY A 295 -0.14 4.95 28.73
N THR A 296 1.13 4.97 29.09
CA THR A 296 2.04 3.81 29.01
C THR A 296 1.96 2.88 30.23
N SER A 297 1.38 3.33 31.34
CA SER A 297 1.20 2.52 32.54
C SER A 297 0.03 1.53 32.43
N ALA A 298 -0.93 1.80 31.53
CA ALA A 298 -2.10 0.97 31.27
C ALA A 298 -1.71 -0.47 30.91
N LEU A 299 -2.45 -1.45 31.44
CA LEU A 299 -2.20 -2.86 31.16
C LEU A 299 -2.41 -3.14 29.67
N GLY A 300 -3.46 -2.57 29.06
CA GLY A 300 -3.71 -2.69 27.62
C GLY A 300 -2.52 -2.26 26.77
N TYR A 301 -1.82 -1.17 27.16
CA TYR A 301 -0.63 -0.70 26.45
C TYR A 301 0.52 -1.70 26.52
N LYS A 302 0.78 -2.25 27.70
CA LYS A 302 1.85 -3.25 27.91
C LYS A 302 1.56 -4.55 27.15
N VAL A 303 0.31 -4.99 27.14
CA VAL A 303 -0.13 -6.18 26.40
C VAL A 303 0.00 -5.99 24.89
N VAL A 304 -0.42 -4.83 24.35
CA VAL A 304 -0.20 -4.50 22.93
C VAL A 304 1.28 -4.38 22.59
N ALA A 305 2.10 -3.81 23.49
CA ALA A 305 3.55 -3.74 23.30
C ALA A 305 4.19 -5.14 23.27
N ALA A 306 3.76 -6.06 24.13
CA ALA A 306 4.19 -7.46 24.08
C ALA A 306 3.78 -8.11 22.75
N GLY A 307 2.52 -7.91 22.31
CA GLY A 307 2.04 -8.37 21.01
C GLY A 307 2.88 -7.83 19.84
N PHE A 308 3.29 -6.56 19.90
CA PHE A 308 4.16 -5.95 18.90
C PHE A 308 5.57 -6.56 18.88
N VAL A 309 6.16 -6.86 20.03
CA VAL A 309 7.45 -7.57 20.10
C VAL A 309 7.34 -8.95 19.47
N VAL A 310 6.30 -9.71 19.83
CA VAL A 310 6.03 -11.04 19.25
C VAL A 310 5.82 -10.96 17.74
N LEU A 311 5.03 -9.98 17.26
CA LEU A 311 4.83 -9.73 15.83
C LEU A 311 6.15 -9.40 15.13
N THR A 312 7.01 -8.60 15.75
CA THR A 312 8.32 -8.22 15.19
C THR A 312 9.22 -9.44 15.03
N VAL A 313 9.25 -10.34 16.02
CA VAL A 313 9.99 -11.60 15.92
C VAL A 313 9.40 -12.50 14.82
N GLY A 314 8.07 -12.62 14.75
CA GLY A 314 7.39 -13.38 13.69
C GLY A 314 7.67 -12.84 12.29
N LEU A 315 7.64 -11.52 12.12
CA LEU A 315 7.96 -10.84 10.85
C LEU A 315 9.43 -11.01 10.48
N ALA A 316 10.35 -10.86 11.44
CA ALA A 316 11.78 -11.09 11.20
C ALA A 316 12.06 -12.54 10.79
N LEU A 317 11.42 -13.50 11.46
CA LEU A 317 11.50 -14.92 11.09
C LEU A 317 10.92 -15.17 9.70
N LEU A 318 9.77 -14.56 9.37
CA LEU A 318 9.16 -14.66 8.05
C LEU A 318 10.09 -14.13 6.95
N VAL A 319 10.65 -12.94 7.14
CA VAL A 319 11.64 -12.37 6.20
C VAL A 319 12.86 -13.27 6.09
N TYR A 320 13.38 -13.78 7.20
CA TYR A 320 14.50 -14.72 7.20
C TYR A 320 14.18 -16.01 6.41
N ARG A 321 12.98 -16.57 6.56
CA ARG A 321 12.51 -17.76 5.84
C ARG A 321 12.32 -17.49 4.35
N ILE A 322 11.90 -16.29 3.97
CA ILE A 322 11.78 -15.89 2.56
C ILE A 322 13.17 -15.73 1.94
N VAL A 323 14.06 -14.96 2.58
CA VAL A 323 15.42 -14.68 2.07
C VAL A 323 16.27 -15.95 1.98
N ASN A 324 16.12 -16.86 2.96
CA ASN A 324 16.86 -18.12 3.02
C ASN A 324 15.98 -19.33 2.68
N SER A 325 14.97 -19.15 1.82
CA SER A 325 14.05 -20.24 1.48
C SER A 325 14.80 -21.39 0.80
N PRO A 326 14.81 -22.60 1.36
CA PRO A 326 15.19 -23.79 0.59
C PRO A 326 14.14 -24.04 -0.50
N GLU A 327 14.43 -24.99 -1.39
CA GLU A 327 13.42 -25.49 -2.31
C GLU A 327 12.25 -26.10 -1.54
N VAL A 328 11.03 -25.69 -1.90
CA VAL A 328 9.79 -26.05 -1.23
C VAL A 328 9.18 -27.26 -1.92
N ALA A 329 9.10 -28.38 -1.20
CA ALA A 329 8.41 -29.58 -1.66
C ALA A 329 6.88 -29.41 -1.57
N PHE A 330 6.17 -29.98 -2.54
CA PHE A 330 4.71 -29.87 -2.60
C PHE A 330 4.05 -30.89 -1.64
N PRO A 331 2.87 -30.57 -1.08
CA PRO A 331 2.12 -31.53 -0.27
C PRO A 331 1.80 -32.82 -1.04
N GLN A 332 1.72 -33.95 -0.32
CA GLN A 332 1.43 -35.25 -0.95
C GLN A 332 0.12 -35.21 -1.73
N GLY A 333 0.16 -35.71 -2.97
CA GLY A 333 -1.00 -35.75 -3.86
C GLY A 333 -1.24 -34.46 -4.67
N ILE A 334 -0.54 -33.36 -4.38
CA ILE A 334 -0.61 -32.12 -5.17
C ILE A 334 0.55 -32.07 -6.14
N ARG A 335 0.25 -31.88 -7.42
CA ARG A 335 1.25 -31.65 -8.48
C ARG A 335 1.18 -30.20 -8.97
N PRO A 336 2.32 -29.61 -9.37
CA PRO A 336 2.31 -28.32 -10.04
C PRO A 336 1.39 -28.32 -11.27
N ALA A 337 0.82 -27.16 -11.57
CA ALA A 337 0.07 -26.95 -12.79
C ALA A 337 0.95 -27.22 -14.04
N PRO A 338 0.35 -27.60 -15.18
CA PRO A 338 1.11 -27.86 -16.39
C PRO A 338 2.01 -26.69 -16.78
N GLY A 339 3.31 -26.95 -16.97
CA GLY A 339 4.32 -25.95 -17.36
C GLY A 339 5.08 -25.32 -16.19
N GLU A 340 4.57 -25.39 -14.96
CA GLU A 340 5.29 -24.93 -13.77
C GLU A 340 6.37 -25.93 -13.35
N HIS A 341 7.58 -25.44 -13.10
CA HIS A 341 8.72 -26.28 -12.74
C HIS A 341 9.57 -25.63 -11.65
N GLY A 342 10.20 -26.48 -10.83
CA GLY A 342 11.07 -26.04 -9.75
C GLY A 342 12.39 -25.42 -10.25
N PRO A 343 13.12 -24.72 -9.38
CA PRO A 343 12.95 -24.74 -7.93
C PRO A 343 11.85 -23.79 -7.43
N PHE A 344 11.00 -24.29 -6.55
CA PHE A 344 9.96 -23.50 -5.88
C PHE A 344 10.51 -22.92 -4.57
N ARG A 345 10.37 -21.61 -4.34
CA ARG A 345 10.90 -20.92 -3.15
C ARG A 345 9.93 -19.85 -2.66
N PHE A 346 9.89 -19.58 -1.36
CA PHE A 346 9.11 -18.46 -0.85
C PHE A 346 9.69 -17.13 -1.36
N GLY A 347 8.82 -16.22 -1.79
CA GLY A 347 9.19 -14.91 -2.32
C GLY A 347 8.29 -13.80 -1.78
N ILE A 348 8.77 -12.56 -1.86
CA ILE A 348 7.98 -11.38 -1.48
C ILE A 348 6.91 -11.10 -2.54
N ALA A 349 7.26 -11.23 -3.82
CA ALA A 349 6.37 -11.01 -4.95
C ALA A 349 5.20 -12.01 -5.02
N SER A 350 5.33 -13.20 -4.40
CA SER A 350 4.29 -14.23 -4.44
C SER A 350 3.20 -14.03 -3.38
N ASN A 351 3.30 -13.03 -2.49
CA ASN A 351 2.36 -12.90 -1.37
C ASN A 351 2.09 -11.48 -0.84
N TYR A 352 0.84 -11.01 -1.02
CA TYR A 352 0.30 -9.77 -0.44
C TYR A 352 0.22 -9.74 1.10
N ALA A 353 0.31 -10.91 1.75
CA ALA A 353 0.33 -11.01 3.20
C ALA A 353 1.42 -10.15 3.85
N LEU A 354 2.60 -10.04 3.23
CA LEU A 354 3.73 -9.33 3.82
C LEU A 354 3.43 -7.83 3.96
N GLY A 355 2.88 -7.20 2.93
CA GLY A 355 2.53 -5.78 2.98
C GLY A 355 1.48 -5.49 4.07
N LEU A 356 0.50 -6.37 4.26
CA LEU A 356 -0.52 -6.19 5.29
C LEU A 356 0.03 -6.42 6.70
N ILE A 357 0.93 -7.40 6.88
CA ILE A 357 1.67 -7.60 8.15
C ILE A 357 2.54 -6.37 8.44
N ALA A 358 3.25 -5.84 7.44
CA ALA A 358 4.06 -4.63 7.56
C ALA A 358 3.21 -3.40 7.93
N LEU A 359 2.00 -3.27 7.36
CA LEU A 359 1.05 -2.23 7.73
C LEU A 359 0.59 -2.37 9.19
N VAL A 360 0.21 -3.58 9.63
CA VAL A 360 -0.16 -3.85 11.03
C VAL A 360 1.00 -3.53 11.97
N TRP A 361 2.22 -3.94 11.60
CA TRP A 361 3.44 -3.62 12.35
C TRP A 361 3.65 -2.10 12.44
N GLY A 362 3.60 -1.39 11.31
CA GLY A 362 3.79 0.06 11.26
C GLY A 362 2.75 0.86 12.05
N LEU A 363 1.46 0.50 11.93
CA LEU A 363 0.37 1.14 12.68
C LEU A 363 0.47 0.87 14.19
N THR A 364 0.83 -0.36 14.58
CA THR A 364 1.01 -0.73 15.99
C THR A 364 2.23 -0.01 16.58
N GLY A 365 3.38 -0.04 15.90
CA GLY A 365 4.58 0.68 16.32
C GLY A 365 4.33 2.19 16.40
N GLY A 366 3.62 2.76 15.42
CA GLY A 366 3.21 4.16 15.43
C GLY A 366 2.33 4.51 16.63
N PHE A 367 1.36 3.65 16.98
CA PHE A 367 0.53 3.82 18.18
C PHE A 367 1.38 3.79 19.47
N LEU A 368 2.29 2.81 19.60
CA LEU A 368 3.18 2.68 20.75
C LEU A 368 4.10 3.88 20.91
N VAL A 369 4.67 4.40 19.82
CA VAL A 369 5.56 5.57 19.83
C VAL A 369 4.78 6.86 20.13
N THR A 370 3.57 7.01 19.59
CA THR A 370 2.80 8.26 19.73
C THR A 370 2.03 8.36 21.05
N THR A 371 1.66 7.26 21.68
CA THR A 371 0.97 7.23 22.98
C THR A 371 1.71 7.99 24.10
N PRO A 372 3.02 7.77 24.36
CA PRO A 372 3.76 8.56 25.36
C PRO A 372 3.94 10.02 24.96
N LEU A 373 3.86 10.33 23.67
CA LEU A 373 4.01 11.68 23.12
C LEU A 373 2.67 12.42 22.99
N ARG A 374 1.56 11.81 23.42
CA ARG A 374 0.21 12.26 23.14
C ARG A 374 -0.05 13.71 23.56
N ASP A 375 0.32 14.09 24.78
CA ASP A 375 0.07 15.44 25.29
C ASP A 375 0.87 16.48 24.51
N ARG A 376 2.12 16.15 24.17
CA ARG A 376 2.99 17.02 23.36
C ARG A 376 2.45 17.19 21.95
N ILE A 377 1.97 16.10 21.34
CA ILE A 377 1.32 16.11 20.02
C ILE A 377 0.07 16.97 20.10
N SER A 378 -0.84 16.68 21.04
CA SER A 378 -2.11 17.40 21.23
C SER A 378 -1.90 18.90 21.42
N ALA A 379 -0.92 19.31 22.23
CA ALA A 379 -0.58 20.70 22.46
C ALA A 379 0.08 21.40 21.25
N GLY A 380 0.58 20.64 20.27
CA GLY A 380 1.19 21.17 19.04
C GLY A 380 0.25 21.15 17.83
N LEU A 381 -0.93 20.55 17.97
CA LEU A 381 -1.94 20.48 16.92
C LEU A 381 -2.73 21.81 16.84
N PRO A 382 -3.18 22.19 15.63
CA PRO A 382 -4.04 23.35 15.46
C PRO A 382 -5.42 23.13 16.10
N ASP A 383 -6.27 24.15 16.00
CA ASP A 383 -7.66 24.07 16.42
C ASP A 383 -8.38 22.84 15.82
N PRO A 384 -9.18 22.09 16.60
CA PRO A 384 -9.95 20.95 16.09
C PRO A 384 -10.77 21.26 14.85
N ARG A 385 -11.42 22.43 14.77
CA ARG A 385 -12.24 22.81 13.60
C ARG A 385 -11.39 22.88 12.34
N LYS A 386 -10.13 23.35 12.47
CA LYS A 386 -9.19 23.38 11.35
C LYS A 386 -8.82 21.96 10.89
N LEU A 387 -8.60 21.01 11.79
CA LEU A 387 -8.34 19.61 11.42
C LEU A 387 -9.55 18.97 10.72
N GLU A 388 -10.74 19.28 11.22
CA GLU A 388 -12.00 18.81 10.65
C GLU A 388 -12.22 19.36 9.24
N ASP A 389 -12.01 20.67 9.04
CA ASP A 389 -12.09 21.34 7.76
C ASP A 389 -11.11 20.78 6.73
N ILE A 390 -9.86 20.52 7.16
CA ILE A 390 -8.84 19.91 6.30
C ILE A 390 -9.26 18.50 5.91
N THR A 391 -9.72 17.71 6.89
CA THR A 391 -10.22 16.34 6.65
C THR A 391 -11.31 16.35 5.57
N TYR A 392 -12.32 17.20 5.72
CA TYR A 392 -13.39 17.35 4.73
C TYR A 392 -12.85 17.78 3.36
N LYS A 393 -12.01 18.83 3.30
CA LYS A 393 -11.45 19.38 2.05
C LYS A 393 -10.58 18.38 1.30
N VAL A 394 -9.85 17.52 2.01
CA VAL A 394 -9.01 16.49 1.42
C VAL A 394 -9.88 15.33 0.90
N ILE A 395 -10.87 14.88 1.68
CA ILE A 395 -11.77 13.79 1.26
C ILE A 395 -12.64 14.20 0.07
N ILE A 396 -13.22 15.41 0.08
CA ILE A 396 -14.02 15.91 -1.06
C ILE A 396 -13.19 16.13 -2.32
N ALA A 397 -11.88 16.36 -2.20
CA ALA A 397 -10.98 16.40 -3.35
C ALA A 397 -10.66 14.99 -3.87
N GLY A 398 -10.52 14.00 -2.99
CA GLY A 398 -10.22 12.61 -3.37
C GLY A 398 -11.41 11.85 -3.97
N TRP A 399 -12.63 12.15 -3.56
CA TRP A 399 -13.83 11.41 -3.97
C TRP A 399 -14.17 11.51 -5.47
N PRO A 400 -14.09 12.68 -6.13
CA PRO A 400 -14.23 12.77 -7.59
C PRO A 400 -13.15 11.95 -8.32
N LEU A 401 -11.91 11.92 -7.81
CA LEU A 401 -10.84 11.12 -8.40
C LEU A 401 -11.13 9.62 -8.26
N LEU A 402 -11.66 9.17 -7.11
CA LEU A 402 -12.13 7.78 -6.96
C LEU A 402 -13.23 7.47 -7.98
N THR A 403 -14.18 8.38 -8.16
CA THR A 403 -15.29 8.23 -9.10
C THR A 403 -14.79 8.09 -10.53
N ILE A 404 -13.89 8.99 -10.96
CA ILE A 404 -13.24 8.91 -12.28
C ILE A 404 -12.48 7.58 -12.38
N GLY A 405 -11.71 7.22 -11.36
CA GLY A 405 -11.01 5.93 -11.32
C GLY A 405 -11.95 4.75 -11.58
N ILE A 406 -13.04 4.62 -10.83
CA ILE A 406 -14.01 3.52 -10.99
C ILE A 406 -14.65 3.53 -12.38
N VAL A 407 -15.08 4.70 -12.88
CA VAL A 407 -15.69 4.82 -14.22
C VAL A 407 -14.70 4.39 -15.31
N MET A 408 -13.48 4.92 -15.29
CA MET A 408 -12.43 4.57 -16.26
C MET A 408 -12.04 3.09 -16.15
N GLY A 409 -12.05 2.53 -14.94
CA GLY A 409 -11.86 1.09 -14.72
C GLY A 409 -12.95 0.25 -15.39
N GLY A 410 -14.21 0.68 -15.31
CA GLY A 410 -15.31 0.02 -16.01
C GLY A 410 -15.19 0.14 -17.53
N MET A 411 -14.77 1.29 -18.06
CA MET A 411 -14.53 1.46 -19.50
C MET A 411 -13.43 0.53 -20.01
N TRP A 412 -12.34 0.43 -19.24
CA TRP A 412 -11.28 -0.53 -19.51
C TRP A 412 -11.78 -1.99 -19.42
N ALA A 413 -12.56 -2.34 -18.40
CA ALA A 413 -13.11 -3.70 -18.27
C ALA A 413 -13.98 -4.07 -19.46
N ASN A 414 -14.72 -3.10 -20.02
CA ASN A 414 -15.51 -3.33 -21.24
C ASN A 414 -14.63 -3.59 -22.46
N GLU A 415 -13.52 -2.87 -22.59
CA GLU A 415 -12.54 -3.08 -23.66
C GLU A 415 -11.81 -4.43 -23.50
N ALA A 416 -11.41 -4.80 -22.29
CA ALA A 416 -10.64 -6.00 -22.02
C ALA A 416 -11.49 -7.28 -22.00
N TRP A 417 -12.71 -7.21 -21.46
CA TRP A 417 -13.53 -8.39 -21.14
C TRP A 417 -14.95 -8.33 -21.72
N GLY A 418 -15.30 -7.28 -22.48
CA GLY A 418 -16.62 -7.13 -23.11
C GLY A 418 -17.74 -6.76 -22.14
N ARG A 419 -17.43 -6.33 -20.92
CA ARG A 419 -18.42 -5.86 -19.92
C ARG A 419 -17.87 -4.76 -19.01
N PHE A 420 -18.70 -3.77 -18.66
CA PHE A 420 -18.29 -2.66 -17.78
C PHE A 420 -18.12 -3.04 -16.30
N TRP A 421 -18.84 -4.06 -15.86
CA TRP A 421 -18.87 -4.47 -14.46
C TRP A 421 -19.23 -5.93 -14.36
N GLY A 422 -18.69 -6.57 -13.35
CA GLY A 422 -18.69 -8.00 -13.17
C GLY A 422 -18.95 -8.52 -11.78
N TRP A 423 -19.12 -7.64 -10.79
CA TRP A 423 -19.41 -8.00 -9.40
C TRP A 423 -18.38 -8.91 -8.76
N ASP A 424 -17.15 -8.94 -9.29
CA ASP A 424 -16.07 -9.62 -8.59
C ASP A 424 -15.70 -8.82 -7.32
N PRO A 425 -14.90 -9.43 -6.43
CA PRO A 425 -14.61 -8.79 -5.16
C PRO A 425 -13.96 -7.41 -5.26
N LYS A 426 -13.06 -7.15 -6.21
CA LYS A 426 -12.38 -5.84 -6.28
C LYS A 426 -13.33 -4.75 -6.71
N GLU A 427 -14.15 -5.03 -7.71
CA GLU A 427 -15.20 -4.13 -8.16
C GLU A 427 -16.21 -3.83 -7.05
N THR A 428 -16.71 -4.88 -6.40
CA THR A 428 -17.68 -4.76 -5.30
C THR A 428 -17.14 -3.90 -4.16
N TRP A 429 -15.89 -4.12 -3.74
CA TRP A 429 -15.27 -3.34 -2.67
C TRP A 429 -14.89 -1.91 -3.09
N ALA A 430 -14.59 -1.67 -4.37
CA ALA A 430 -14.46 -0.32 -4.90
C ALA A 430 -15.79 0.46 -4.79
N LEU A 431 -16.92 -0.18 -5.10
CA LEU A 431 -18.24 0.42 -4.92
C LEU A 431 -18.57 0.65 -3.43
N ILE A 432 -18.27 -0.30 -2.54
CA ILE A 432 -18.44 -0.12 -1.09
C ILE A 432 -17.61 1.08 -0.60
N THR A 433 -16.34 1.17 -1.01
CA THR A 433 -15.48 2.32 -0.68
C THR A 433 -16.11 3.63 -1.13
N TRP A 434 -16.62 3.67 -2.36
CA TRP A 434 -17.27 4.85 -2.90
C TRP A 434 -18.51 5.24 -2.08
N VAL A 435 -19.37 4.27 -1.74
CA VAL A 435 -20.59 4.47 -0.94
C VAL A 435 -20.26 4.97 0.46
N VAL A 436 -19.23 4.42 1.11
CA VAL A 436 -18.82 4.84 2.46
C VAL A 436 -18.34 6.29 2.46
N TYR A 437 -17.52 6.70 1.48
CA TYR A 437 -17.10 8.10 1.35
C TYR A 437 -18.23 9.03 0.90
N ALA A 438 -19.12 8.57 0.02
CA ALA A 438 -20.33 9.32 -0.34
C ALA A 438 -21.21 9.55 0.90
N GLY A 439 -21.39 8.52 1.74
CA GLY A 439 -22.07 8.60 3.02
C GLY A 439 -21.40 9.60 3.97
N TYR A 440 -20.08 9.55 4.12
CA TYR A 440 -19.33 10.56 4.87
C TYR A 440 -19.64 11.98 4.37
N LEU A 441 -19.50 12.23 3.06
CA LEU A 441 -19.75 13.54 2.47
C LEU A 441 -21.22 13.98 2.62
N HIS A 442 -22.16 13.06 2.47
CA HIS A 442 -23.58 13.32 2.67
C HIS A 442 -23.88 13.76 4.11
N THR A 443 -23.31 13.08 5.12
CA THR A 443 -23.48 13.52 6.52
C THR A 443 -22.86 14.90 6.78
N ARG A 444 -21.75 15.23 6.10
CA ARG A 444 -21.08 16.54 6.24
C ARG A 444 -21.87 17.67 5.57
N ILE A 445 -22.32 17.46 4.34
CA ILE A 445 -22.92 18.50 3.49
C ILE A 445 -24.40 18.68 3.83
N THR A 446 -25.15 17.59 3.94
CA THR A 446 -26.61 17.63 4.08
C THR A 446 -27.04 17.76 5.54
N LEU A 447 -26.41 16.99 6.43
CA LEU A 447 -26.79 16.95 7.85
C LEU A 447 -25.96 17.92 8.73
N GLY A 448 -24.94 18.58 8.15
CA GLY A 448 -24.06 19.48 8.89
C GLY A 448 -23.29 18.81 10.02
N TRP A 449 -23.06 17.49 9.96
CA TRP A 449 -22.41 16.78 11.05
C TRP A 449 -20.97 17.28 11.25
N ALA A 450 -20.68 17.69 12.48
CA ALA A 450 -19.35 18.04 12.97
C ALA A 450 -19.02 17.20 14.21
N GLY A 451 -17.76 17.21 14.65
CA GLY A 451 -17.39 16.51 15.88
C GLY A 451 -16.63 15.20 15.67
N LYS A 452 -16.64 14.39 16.74
CA LYS A 452 -16.02 13.06 16.77
C LYS A 452 -16.68 12.04 15.83
N ARG A 453 -17.98 12.20 15.53
CA ARG A 453 -18.73 11.24 14.68
C ARG A 453 -18.22 11.23 13.23
N PRO A 454 -18.18 12.36 12.49
CA PRO A 454 -17.57 12.37 11.16
C PRO A 454 -16.10 11.96 11.16
N ALA A 455 -15.33 12.35 12.17
CA ALA A 455 -13.92 11.94 12.28
C ALA A 455 -13.79 10.41 12.37
N ALA A 456 -14.63 9.75 13.17
CA ALA A 456 -14.65 8.29 13.24
C ALA A 456 -15.06 7.64 11.90
N ILE A 457 -16.05 8.21 11.20
CA ILE A 457 -16.46 7.73 9.87
C ILE A 457 -15.31 7.87 8.86
N ALA A 458 -14.57 8.99 8.87
CA ALA A 458 -13.43 9.18 7.97
C ALA A 458 -12.30 8.15 8.20
N VAL A 459 -12.02 7.81 9.46
CA VAL A 459 -11.05 6.76 9.81
C VAL A 459 -11.54 5.38 9.37
N PHE A 460 -12.82 5.08 9.61
CA PHE A 460 -13.44 3.84 9.15
C PHE A 460 -13.43 3.72 7.62
N ALA A 461 -13.77 4.79 6.90
CA ALA A 461 -13.75 4.83 5.45
C ALA A 461 -12.37 4.49 4.88
N PHE A 462 -11.30 4.95 5.54
CA PHE A 462 -9.94 4.60 5.15
C PHE A 462 -9.60 3.12 5.43
N ALA A 463 -10.12 2.53 6.52
CA ALA A 463 -9.98 1.10 6.74
C ALA A 463 -10.63 0.26 5.61
N VAL A 464 -11.74 0.75 5.05
CA VAL A 464 -12.39 0.15 3.87
C VAL A 464 -11.51 0.28 2.61
N VAL A 465 -10.78 1.39 2.43
CA VAL A 465 -9.79 1.55 1.34
C VAL A 465 -8.67 0.51 1.47
N VAL A 466 -8.10 0.35 2.67
CA VAL A 466 -7.06 -0.65 2.95
C VAL A 466 -7.57 -2.06 2.63
N PHE A 467 -8.81 -2.37 3.03
CA PHE A 467 -9.41 -3.66 2.70
C PHE A 467 -9.61 -3.84 1.19
N THR A 468 -10.08 -2.82 0.48
CA THR A 468 -10.30 -2.87 -0.98
C THR A 468 -8.99 -3.09 -1.73
N PHE A 469 -7.91 -2.41 -1.34
CA PHE A 469 -6.62 -2.50 -2.02
C PHE A 469 -5.85 -3.77 -1.65
N MET A 470 -5.81 -4.15 -0.37
CA MET A 470 -4.97 -5.25 0.14
C MET A 470 -5.79 -6.47 0.53
N GLY A 471 -6.91 -6.27 1.24
CA GLY A 471 -7.73 -7.34 1.82
C GLY A 471 -8.43 -8.23 0.79
N VAL A 472 -8.91 -7.66 -0.32
CA VAL A 472 -9.57 -8.43 -1.38
C VAL A 472 -8.65 -9.48 -2.00
N ASN A 473 -7.33 -9.21 -2.05
CA ASN A 473 -6.35 -10.14 -2.60
C ASN A 473 -6.02 -11.33 -1.68
N LEU A 474 -6.59 -11.38 -0.46
CA LEU A 474 -6.40 -12.47 0.49
C LEU A 474 -7.28 -13.71 0.19
N GLY A 475 -8.07 -13.68 -0.89
CA GLY A 475 -8.95 -14.79 -1.28
C GLY A 475 -10.20 -14.96 -0.41
N LEU A 476 -10.44 -14.06 0.55
CA LEU A 476 -11.54 -14.11 1.52
C LEU A 476 -12.92 -13.86 0.91
N THR A 477 -12.98 -13.28 -0.28
CA THR A 477 -14.21 -12.79 -0.91
C THR A 477 -14.50 -13.47 -2.25
N GLY A 478 -13.70 -14.48 -2.62
CA GLY A 478 -13.76 -15.19 -3.89
C GLY A 478 -12.58 -14.87 -4.82
N GLU A 479 -12.42 -15.67 -5.87
CA GLU A 479 -11.46 -15.41 -6.95
C GLU A 479 -12.07 -14.47 -7.99
N GLY A 480 -11.42 -13.34 -8.26
CA GLY A 480 -11.84 -12.37 -9.27
C GLY A 480 -10.86 -12.25 -10.43
N LEU A 481 -11.34 -11.90 -11.62
CA LEU A 481 -10.49 -11.62 -12.79
C LEU A 481 -9.50 -10.47 -12.56
N HIS A 482 -9.77 -9.58 -11.59
CA HIS A 482 -8.87 -8.49 -11.20
C HIS A 482 -7.79 -8.88 -10.19
N THR A 483 -7.62 -10.15 -9.85
CA THR A 483 -6.53 -10.60 -8.96
C THR A 483 -5.21 -10.62 -9.74
N TYR A 484 -4.67 -9.44 -10.05
CA TYR A 484 -3.38 -9.23 -10.72
C TYR A 484 -2.20 -9.61 -9.82
N GLY A 485 -2.11 -10.90 -9.54
CA GLY A 485 -1.05 -11.62 -8.83
C GLY A 485 -1.26 -13.14 -8.95
N ALA A 486 -1.99 -13.54 -10.01
CA ALA A 486 -2.20 -14.91 -10.48
C ALA A 486 -1.50 -15.14 -11.84
N GLY A 487 -0.77 -14.13 -12.33
CA GLY A 487 0.14 -14.25 -13.47
C GLY A 487 1.50 -14.66 -12.96
#